data_AF-A0AAE1E3P5-F1
#
_entry.id   AF-A0AAE1E3P5-F1
#
_cell.length_a   1.000
_cell.length_b   1.000
_cell.length_c   1.000
_cell.angle_alpha   90.00
_cell.angle_beta   90.00
_cell.angle_gamma   90.00
#
_symmetry.space_group_name_H-M   'P 1'
#
loop_
_entity.id
_entity.type
_entity.pdbx_description
1 polymer ?
#
loop_
_entity_poly.entity_id
_entity_poly.type
_entity_poly.pdbx_seq_one_letter_code
_entity_poly.pdbx_strand_id
1 'polypeptide(L)'
;MAGLIALFVLCSIGVMHVGKAQPFPGGISERIEMAVVTEQIVLNAITEMIEDNKEAIKMILQRINSTLRHPKREPSQTDVVTCVEGNDFQENDTEGNKLKKVKVVYKQRYDNVPSVLASIQRLEINKGSEHRFEIRVEDVTAKDFTLVCSTPGNDTVIDYASVSYISVPKI
;
A
#
# COMPACT_ATOMS: atom_id res chain seq x y z
N MET A 1 16.10 -10.73 -25.86
CA MET A 1 16.74 -12.06 -25.78
C MET A 1 17.01 -12.71 -27.14
N ALA A 2 16.27 -12.41 -28.22
CA ALA A 2 16.51 -13.00 -29.54
C ALA A 2 17.84 -12.56 -30.21
N GLY A 3 18.37 -11.37 -29.91
CA GLY A 3 19.61 -10.86 -30.52
C GLY A 3 20.91 -11.54 -30.03
N LEU A 4 20.93 -12.03 -28.78
CA LEU A 4 22.14 -12.62 -28.19
C LEU A 4 22.45 -14.01 -28.78
N ILE A 5 21.42 -14.74 -29.20
CA ILE A 5 21.54 -16.05 -29.84
C ILE A 5 22.07 -15.89 -31.27
N ALA A 6 21.69 -14.83 -31.98
CA ALA A 6 22.19 -14.55 -33.33
C ALA A 6 23.70 -14.22 -33.36
N LEU A 7 24.20 -13.48 -32.36
CA LEU A 7 25.63 -13.11 -32.29
C LEU A 7 26.54 -14.31 -31.94
N PHE A 8 26.07 -15.20 -31.05
CA PHE A 8 26.80 -16.44 -30.72
C PHE A 8 26.83 -17.43 -31.89
N VAL A 9 25.76 -17.50 -32.68
CA VAL A 9 25.74 -18.33 -33.90
C VAL A 9 26.70 -17.77 -34.96
N LEU A 10 26.76 -16.45 -35.14
CA LEU A 10 27.70 -15.82 -36.09
C LEU A 10 29.17 -15.99 -35.68
N CYS A 11 29.51 -15.88 -34.39
CA CYS A 11 30.88 -16.13 -33.92
C CYS A 11 31.26 -17.61 -34.01
N SER A 12 30.33 -18.54 -33.79
CA SER A 12 30.60 -19.97 -33.89
C SER A 12 30.80 -20.44 -35.33
N ILE A 13 30.10 -19.83 -36.30
CA ILE A 13 30.27 -20.13 -37.72
C ILE A 13 31.59 -19.55 -38.25
N GLY A 14 32.03 -18.39 -37.75
CA GLY A 14 33.33 -17.81 -38.09
C GLY A 14 34.53 -18.64 -37.62
N VAL A 15 34.43 -19.29 -36.46
CA VAL A 15 35.53 -20.10 -35.90
C VAL A 15 35.54 -21.54 -36.45
N MET A 16 34.38 -22.13 -36.81
CA MET A 16 34.33 -23.51 -37.32
C MET A 16 34.69 -23.68 -38.82
N HIS A 17 34.84 -22.60 -39.60
CA HIS A 17 35.32 -22.69 -40.99
C HIS A 17 36.83 -22.44 -41.17
N VAL A 18 37.58 -22.22 -40.09
CA VAL A 18 39.06 -22.09 -40.12
C VAL A 18 39.75 -23.47 -40.29
N GLY A 19 39.00 -24.56 -40.42
CA GLY A 19 39.53 -25.91 -40.63
C GLY A 19 39.71 -26.35 -42.10
N LYS A 20 39.27 -25.57 -43.09
CA LYS A 20 39.53 -25.85 -44.51
C LYS A 20 40.20 -24.66 -45.16
N ALA A 21 41.53 -24.72 -45.24
CA ALA A 21 42.38 -23.76 -45.90
C ALA A 21 41.96 -23.57 -47.37
N GLN A 22 41.16 -22.54 -47.65
CA GLN A 22 41.27 -21.84 -48.92
C GLN A 22 42.46 -20.89 -48.86
N PRO A 23 43.36 -20.90 -49.85
CA PRO A 23 44.50 -20.01 -49.89
C PRO A 23 43.98 -18.59 -50.18
N PHE A 24 43.88 -17.78 -49.14
CA PHE A 24 43.80 -16.34 -49.29
C PHE A 24 45.14 -15.84 -49.87
N PRO A 25 45.14 -14.97 -50.89
CA PRO A 25 46.34 -14.58 -51.62
C PRO A 25 47.26 -13.62 -50.83
N GLY A 26 47.06 -13.50 -49.52
CA GLY A 26 47.71 -12.52 -48.65
C GLY A 26 48.80 -13.10 -47.78
N GLY A 27 49.89 -12.35 -47.62
CA GLY A 27 50.98 -12.68 -46.69
C GLY A 27 50.52 -12.72 -45.23
N ILE A 28 51.36 -13.26 -44.34
CA ILE A 28 51.08 -13.39 -42.89
C ILE A 28 50.65 -12.05 -42.26
N SER A 29 51.17 -10.93 -42.76
CA SER A 29 50.81 -9.57 -42.33
C SER A 29 49.33 -9.24 -42.52
N GLU A 30 48.76 -9.53 -43.70
CA GLU A 30 47.35 -9.23 -44.02
C GLU A 30 46.38 -10.07 -43.16
N ARG A 31 46.80 -11.29 -42.79
CA ARG A 31 46.02 -12.14 -41.88
C ARG A 31 45.98 -11.59 -40.45
N ILE A 32 47.08 -11.03 -39.98
CA ILE A 32 47.16 -10.41 -38.65
C ILE A 32 46.32 -9.12 -38.64
N GLU A 33 46.43 -8.28 -39.66
CA GLU A 33 45.64 -7.05 -39.77
C GLU A 33 44.13 -7.34 -39.81
N MET A 34 43.70 -8.34 -40.57
CA MET A 34 42.29 -8.73 -40.65
C MET A 34 41.76 -9.28 -39.31
N ALA A 35 42.58 -10.03 -38.56
CA ALA A 35 42.21 -10.51 -37.22
C ALA A 35 42.03 -9.35 -36.24
N VAL A 36 42.95 -8.39 -36.23
CA VAL A 36 42.89 -7.18 -35.37
C VAL A 36 41.66 -6.33 -35.69
N VAL A 37 41.35 -6.12 -36.98
CA VAL A 37 40.15 -5.38 -37.39
C VAL A 37 38.88 -6.09 -36.93
N THR A 38 38.85 -7.42 -37.01
CA THR A 38 37.68 -8.21 -36.57
C THR A 38 37.49 -8.11 -35.06
N GLU A 39 38.55 -8.22 -34.26
CA GLU A 39 38.49 -8.04 -32.80
C GLU A 39 38.03 -6.63 -32.42
N GLN A 40 38.49 -5.60 -33.13
CA GLN A 40 38.08 -4.22 -32.86
C GLN A 40 36.59 -3.98 -33.14
N ILE A 41 36.04 -4.59 -34.21
CA ILE A 41 34.60 -4.51 -34.52
C ILE A 41 33.78 -5.16 -33.41
N VAL A 42 34.21 -6.34 -32.92
CA VAL A 42 33.54 -7.03 -31.82
C VAL A 42 33.60 -6.20 -30.53
N LEU A 43 34.75 -5.60 -30.21
CA LEU A 43 34.88 -4.73 -29.03
C LEU A 43 33.96 -3.51 -29.09
N ASN A 44 33.86 -2.87 -30.25
CA ASN A 44 32.98 -1.72 -30.45
C ASN A 44 31.51 -2.10 -30.28
N ALA A 45 31.08 -3.24 -30.85
CA ALA A 45 29.72 -3.73 -30.71
C ALA A 45 29.37 -4.09 -29.25
N ILE A 46 30.31 -4.70 -28.51
CA ILE A 46 30.12 -4.97 -27.08
C ILE A 46 29.98 -3.68 -26.28
N THR A 47 30.78 -2.65 -26.61
CA THR A 47 30.76 -1.36 -25.93
C THR A 47 29.42 -0.65 -26.13
N GLU A 48 28.90 -0.67 -27.35
CA GLU A 48 27.57 -0.12 -27.68
C GLU A 48 26.46 -0.84 -26.89
N MET A 49 26.49 -2.17 -26.86
CA MET A 49 25.52 -2.96 -26.08
C MET A 49 25.56 -2.65 -24.58
N ILE A 50 26.75 -2.39 -24.02
CA ILE A 50 26.90 -2.04 -22.60
C ILE A 50 26.22 -0.70 -22.31
N GLU A 51 26.39 0.30 -23.17
CA GLU A 51 25.77 1.60 -22.95
C GLU A 51 24.26 1.61 -23.16
N ASP A 52 23.76 0.87 -24.15
CA ASP A 52 22.32 0.66 -24.31
C ASP A 52 21.70 -0.01 -23.08
N ASN A 53 22.36 -1.04 -22.55
CA ASN A 53 21.89 -1.71 -21.34
C ASN A 53 21.91 -0.79 -20.12
N LYS A 54 22.92 0.08 -20.00
CA LYS A 54 23.02 1.04 -18.89
C LYS A 54 21.89 2.06 -18.93
N GLU A 55 21.57 2.61 -20.10
CA GLU A 55 20.44 3.53 -20.25
C GLU A 55 19.09 2.83 -20.03
N ALA A 56 18.93 1.59 -20.50
CA ALA A 56 17.75 0.78 -20.22
C ALA A 56 17.56 0.53 -18.71
N ILE A 57 18.63 0.16 -17.99
CA ILE A 57 18.61 -0.02 -16.53
C ILE A 57 18.21 1.27 -15.83
N LYS A 58 18.77 2.41 -16.26
CA LYS A 58 18.45 3.73 -15.69
C LYS A 58 16.97 4.09 -15.86
N MET A 59 16.40 3.84 -17.05
CA MET A 59 14.97 4.04 -17.28
C MET A 59 14.10 3.12 -16.42
N ILE A 60 14.48 1.86 -16.28
CA ILE A 60 13.77 0.90 -15.43
C ILE A 60 13.79 1.37 -13.97
N LEU A 61 14.95 1.81 -13.46
CA LEU A 61 15.08 2.33 -12.11
C LEU A 61 14.20 3.57 -11.86
N GLN A 62 14.14 4.50 -12.82
CA GLN A 62 13.25 5.66 -12.74
C GLN A 62 11.77 5.25 -12.72
N ARG A 63 11.39 4.26 -13.53
CA ARG A 63 10.02 3.73 -13.56
C ARG A 63 9.66 3.02 -12.26
N ILE A 64 10.57 2.21 -11.72
CA ILE A 64 10.39 1.56 -10.41
C ILE A 64 10.23 2.61 -9.31
N ASN A 65 11.07 3.64 -9.28
CA ASN A 65 11.03 4.67 -8.25
C ASN A 65 9.77 5.56 -8.32
N SER A 66 9.23 5.77 -9.53
CA SER A 66 7.93 6.46 -9.70
C SER A 66 6.73 5.56 -9.36
N THR A 67 6.83 4.25 -9.58
CA THR A 67 5.75 3.29 -9.29
C THR A 67 5.71 2.85 -7.83
N LEU A 68 6.87 2.81 -7.14
CA LEU A 68 7.01 2.44 -5.72
C LEU A 68 6.73 3.58 -4.73
N ARG A 69 6.23 4.72 -5.19
CA ARG A 69 5.52 5.63 -4.28
C ARG A 69 4.23 4.93 -3.86
N HIS A 70 4.32 4.03 -2.90
CA HIS A 70 3.16 3.60 -2.16
C HIS A 70 2.47 4.86 -1.67
N PRO A 71 1.20 5.10 -2.05
CA PRO A 71 0.45 6.21 -1.47
C PRO A 71 0.58 6.03 0.04
N LYS A 72 0.98 7.12 0.72
CA LYS A 72 1.17 7.14 2.17
C LYS A 72 -0.12 6.61 2.78
N ARG A 73 -0.16 5.33 3.15
CA ARG A 73 -1.38 4.69 3.64
C ARG A 73 -1.67 5.33 4.97
N GLU A 74 -2.78 6.06 5.04
CA GLU A 74 -3.29 6.53 6.31
C GLU A 74 -3.54 5.29 7.19
N PRO A 75 -3.07 5.28 8.44
CA PRO A 75 -3.31 4.14 9.31
C PRO A 75 -4.78 4.10 9.76
N SER A 76 -5.31 2.89 9.95
CA SER A 76 -6.52 2.73 10.75
C SER A 76 -6.24 3.16 12.19
N GLN A 77 -7.25 3.70 12.86
CA GLN A 77 -7.14 4.14 14.26
C GLN A 77 -8.21 3.47 15.10
N THR A 78 -7.82 3.05 16.29
CA THR A 78 -8.68 2.41 17.28
C THR A 78 -8.53 3.08 18.63
N ASP A 79 -9.62 3.07 19.40
CA ASP A 79 -9.61 3.41 20.81
C ASP A 79 -10.85 2.87 21.54
N VAL A 80 -10.85 3.05 22.86
CA VAL A 80 -11.98 2.77 23.75
C VAL A 80 -12.46 4.09 24.34
N VAL A 81 -13.77 4.30 24.29
CA VAL A 81 -14.44 5.50 24.78
C VAL A 81 -15.41 5.09 25.87
N THR A 82 -15.27 5.71 27.05
CA THR A 82 -16.30 5.64 28.09
C THR A 82 -17.51 6.41 27.60
N CYS A 83 -18.61 5.70 27.38
CA CYS A 83 -19.81 6.32 26.86
C CYS A 83 -20.76 6.76 27.97
N VAL A 84 -20.97 5.93 29.00
CA VAL A 84 -21.86 6.21 30.13
C VAL A 84 -21.14 5.86 31.42
N GLU A 85 -21.26 6.73 32.43
CA GLU A 85 -20.73 6.50 33.78
C GLU A 85 -21.75 7.00 34.79
N GLY A 86 -22.31 6.10 35.60
CA GLY A 86 -23.31 6.45 36.61
C GLY A 86 -24.63 6.97 36.04
N ASN A 87 -25.12 6.38 34.95
CA ASN A 87 -26.39 6.72 34.31
C ASN A 87 -26.50 8.21 33.89
N ASP A 88 -25.37 8.81 33.50
CA ASP A 88 -25.19 10.24 33.23
C ASP A 88 -25.68 10.71 31.84
N PHE A 89 -26.84 10.22 31.39
CA PHE A 89 -27.46 10.68 30.15
C PHE A 89 -27.83 12.17 30.22
N GLN A 90 -27.63 12.90 29.12
CA GLN A 90 -27.70 14.37 29.08
C GLN A 90 -28.93 14.90 28.32
N GLU A 91 -29.45 14.09 27.40
CA GLU A 91 -30.51 14.50 26.48
C GLU A 91 -31.59 13.41 26.42
N ASN A 92 -32.78 13.78 25.94
CA ASN A 92 -33.81 12.84 25.53
C ASN A 92 -34.12 13.08 24.05
N ASP A 93 -34.34 12.02 23.25
CA ASP A 93 -34.88 12.19 21.89
C ASP A 93 -36.39 12.45 21.91
N THR A 94 -36.93 12.63 20.70
CA THR A 94 -38.35 12.78 20.43
C THR A 94 -39.19 11.58 20.85
N GLU A 95 -38.58 10.41 21.03
CA GLU A 95 -39.24 9.18 21.48
C GLU A 95 -39.13 8.99 23.00
N GLY A 96 -38.41 9.87 23.70
CA GLY A 96 -38.19 9.81 25.14
C GLY A 96 -37.07 8.86 25.55
N ASN A 97 -36.22 8.42 24.63
CA ASN A 97 -35.01 7.66 24.96
C ASN A 97 -33.95 8.61 25.52
N LYS A 98 -33.27 8.17 26.58
CA LYS A 98 -32.15 8.90 27.19
C LYS A 98 -30.92 8.72 26.32
N LEU A 99 -30.20 9.81 26.07
CA LEU A 99 -29.08 9.90 25.16
C LEU A 99 -27.87 10.54 25.80
N LYS A 100 -26.70 10.01 25.44
CA LYS A 100 -25.42 10.66 25.66
C LYS A 100 -24.64 10.66 24.36
N LYS A 101 -24.19 11.85 23.96
CA LYS A 101 -23.38 12.06 22.76
C LYS A 101 -21.95 12.33 23.18
N VAL A 102 -21.03 11.52 22.69
CA VAL A 102 -19.60 11.66 22.95
C VAL A 102 -18.90 11.99 21.65
N LYS A 103 -18.27 13.16 21.59
CA LYS A 103 -17.45 13.54 20.45
C LYS A 103 -16.10 12.84 20.54
N VAL A 104 -15.79 12.03 19.53
CA VAL A 104 -14.54 11.27 19.45
C VAL A 104 -13.65 11.88 18.38
N VAL A 105 -12.46 12.34 18.78
CA VAL A 105 -11.48 12.96 17.88
C VAL A 105 -10.42 11.92 17.53
N TYR A 106 -10.12 11.76 16.24
CA TYR A 106 -9.05 10.88 15.80
C TYR A 106 -7.68 11.40 16.24
N LYS A 107 -6.75 10.50 16.56
CA LYS A 107 -5.34 10.81 16.88
C LYS A 107 -4.67 11.51 15.70
N GLN A 108 -5.04 11.13 14.48
CA GLN A 108 -4.62 11.77 13.24
C GLN A 108 -5.83 12.09 12.36
N ARG A 109 -5.83 13.27 11.75
CA ARG A 109 -6.81 13.63 10.72
C ARG A 109 -6.61 12.76 9.47
N TYR A 110 -7.71 12.31 8.89
CA TYR A 110 -7.74 11.66 7.58
C TYR A 110 -7.83 12.69 6.44
N ASP A 111 -7.33 12.33 5.26
CA ASP A 111 -7.47 13.12 4.03
C ASP A 111 -8.91 13.04 3.51
N ASN A 112 -9.54 11.87 3.65
CA ASN A 112 -10.94 11.59 3.29
C ASN A 112 -11.74 11.12 4.52
N VAL A 113 -13.05 11.29 4.50
CA VAL A 113 -13.93 10.80 5.59
C VAL A 113 -13.80 9.27 5.70
N PRO A 114 -13.33 8.73 6.85
CA PRO A 114 -13.13 7.30 7.04
C PRO A 114 -14.46 6.55 7.19
N SER A 115 -14.40 5.23 7.15
CA SER A 115 -15.47 4.36 7.65
C SER A 115 -15.23 4.05 9.12
N VAL A 116 -16.27 4.10 9.95
CA VAL A 116 -16.18 3.84 11.39
C VAL A 116 -17.09 2.68 11.76
N LEU A 117 -16.56 1.77 12.57
CA LEU A 117 -17.33 0.72 13.24
C LEU A 117 -17.12 0.89 14.75
N ALA A 118 -18.21 0.82 15.51
CA ALA A 118 -18.19 0.86 16.97
C ALA A 118 -18.82 -0.42 17.54
N SER A 119 -18.33 -0.86 18.69
CA SER A 119 -18.82 -2.06 19.37
C SER A 119 -18.82 -1.85 20.88
N ILE A 120 -19.85 -2.35 21.56
CA ILE A 120 -19.92 -2.34 23.02
C ILE A 120 -18.82 -3.26 23.55
N GLN A 121 -17.91 -2.71 24.37
CA GLN A 121 -16.83 -3.47 24.98
C GLN A 121 -17.17 -3.89 26.42
N ARG A 122 -17.80 -3.01 27.18
CA ARG A 122 -18.26 -3.27 28.55
C ARG A 122 -19.61 -2.60 28.76
N LEU A 123 -20.53 -3.30 29.39
CA LEU A 123 -21.86 -2.81 29.72
C LEU A 123 -22.25 -3.35 31.10
N GLU A 124 -22.46 -2.44 32.03
CA GLU A 124 -22.89 -2.71 33.40
C GLU A 124 -24.25 -2.06 33.59
N ILE A 125 -25.25 -2.90 33.85
CA ILE A 125 -26.64 -2.50 34.01
C ILE A 125 -27.04 -2.82 35.43
N ASN A 126 -27.73 -1.88 36.06
CA ASN A 126 -28.18 -2.04 37.43
C ASN A 126 -29.08 -3.27 37.57
N LYS A 127 -28.92 -3.99 38.68
CA LYS A 127 -29.67 -5.23 38.93
C LYS A 127 -31.17 -4.93 39.04
N GLY A 128 -31.96 -5.49 38.13
CA GLY A 128 -33.42 -5.32 38.09
C GLY A 128 -33.91 -4.22 37.14
N SER A 129 -33.01 -3.56 36.43
CA SER A 129 -33.34 -2.69 35.30
C SER A 129 -33.53 -3.48 34.00
N GLU A 130 -34.22 -2.89 33.03
CA GLU A 130 -34.31 -3.48 31.70
C GLU A 130 -32.96 -3.42 30.96
N HIS A 131 -32.58 -4.51 30.27
CA HIS A 131 -31.33 -4.60 29.51
C HIS A 131 -31.50 -4.06 28.09
N ARG A 132 -31.66 -2.75 27.94
CA ARG A 132 -31.82 -2.10 26.63
C ARG A 132 -30.80 -0.99 26.47
N PHE A 133 -29.82 -1.21 25.61
CA PHE A 133 -28.76 -0.24 25.33
C PHE A 133 -28.36 -0.34 23.86
N GLU A 134 -28.22 0.80 23.21
CA GLU A 134 -27.85 0.89 21.80
C GLU A 134 -26.72 1.91 21.64
N ILE A 135 -25.87 1.66 20.65
CA ILE A 135 -24.84 2.58 20.21
C ILE A 135 -25.02 2.91 18.73
N ARG A 136 -24.82 4.17 18.36
CA ARG A 136 -24.84 4.65 16.98
C ARG A 136 -23.65 5.55 16.73
N VAL A 137 -23.17 5.54 15.49
CA VAL A 137 -22.12 6.44 15.02
C VAL A 137 -22.75 7.44 14.07
N GLU A 138 -22.61 8.72 14.38
CA GLU A 138 -23.18 9.84 13.64
C GLU A 138 -22.09 10.86 13.31
N ASP A 139 -22.39 11.76 12.36
CA ASP A 139 -21.54 12.91 12.01
C ASP A 139 -20.06 12.57 11.75
N VAL A 140 -19.79 11.48 11.02
CA VAL A 140 -18.40 11.08 10.71
C VAL A 140 -17.76 12.11 9.77
N THR A 141 -16.69 12.74 10.24
CA THR A 141 -15.86 13.67 9.46
C THR A 141 -14.46 13.12 9.29
N ALA A 142 -13.58 13.87 8.62
CA ALA A 142 -12.17 13.51 8.51
C ALA A 142 -11.37 13.70 9.81
N LYS A 143 -11.95 14.34 10.84
CA LYS A 143 -11.28 14.71 12.09
C LYS A 143 -11.89 14.02 13.31
N ASP A 144 -13.17 13.74 13.26
CA ASP A 144 -13.96 13.30 14.40
C ASP A 144 -15.23 12.56 13.96
N PHE A 145 -15.91 11.96 14.93
CA PHE A 145 -17.28 11.47 14.80
C PHE A 145 -18.03 11.63 16.13
N THR A 146 -19.34 11.50 16.10
CA THR A 146 -20.18 11.49 17.31
C THR A 146 -20.58 10.04 17.61
N LEU A 147 -20.21 9.56 18.80
CA LEU A 147 -20.74 8.31 19.35
C LEU A 147 -22.01 8.64 20.15
N VAL A 148 -23.13 8.08 19.75
CA VAL A 148 -24.41 8.21 20.45
C VAL A 148 -24.67 6.93 21.23
N CYS A 149 -24.89 7.05 22.52
CA CYS A 149 -25.32 5.96 23.38
C CYS A 149 -26.71 6.23 23.90
N SER A 150 -27.61 5.27 23.69
CA SER A 150 -29.03 5.43 23.95
C SER A 150 -29.59 4.30 24.79
N THR A 151 -30.57 4.64 25.61
CA THR A 151 -31.39 3.66 26.34
C THR A 151 -32.85 4.14 26.43
N PRO A 152 -33.83 3.23 26.37
CA PRO A 152 -35.24 3.61 26.49
C PRO A 152 -35.60 4.09 27.90
N GLY A 153 -36.27 5.24 28.00
CA GLY A 153 -37.06 5.65 29.18
C GLY A 153 -36.37 5.60 30.55
N ASN A 154 -37.18 5.61 31.61
CA ASN A 154 -36.71 5.68 33.00
C ASN A 154 -36.29 4.33 33.60
N ASP A 155 -36.63 3.21 32.97
CA ASP A 155 -36.56 1.87 33.59
C ASP A 155 -35.22 1.14 33.33
N THR A 156 -34.39 1.66 32.42
CA THR A 156 -33.02 1.19 32.24
C THR A 156 -32.04 2.11 32.95
N VAL A 157 -31.29 1.56 33.91
CA VAL A 157 -30.20 2.25 34.62
C VAL A 157 -28.86 1.61 34.21
N ILE A 158 -28.01 2.39 33.54
CA ILE A 158 -26.68 1.97 33.10
C ILE A 158 -25.64 2.48 34.10
N ASP A 159 -25.01 1.59 34.85
CA ASP A 159 -23.97 1.95 35.81
C ASP A 159 -22.67 2.33 35.08
N TYR A 160 -22.34 1.62 34.01
CA TYR A 160 -21.17 1.90 33.17
C TYR A 160 -21.32 1.33 31.76
N ALA A 161 -20.87 2.07 30.75
CA ALA A 161 -20.73 1.55 29.39
C ALA A 161 -19.47 2.09 28.71
N SER A 162 -18.68 1.20 28.10
CA SER A 162 -17.57 1.58 27.21
C SER A 162 -17.71 0.94 25.85
N VAL A 163 -17.28 1.68 24.84
CA VAL A 163 -17.42 1.34 23.43
C VAL A 163 -16.03 1.40 22.79
N SER A 164 -15.64 0.34 22.10
CA SER A 164 -14.46 0.36 21.25
C SER A 164 -14.83 0.80 19.84
N TYR A 165 -13.93 1.50 19.15
CA TYR A 165 -14.10 1.83 17.75
C TYR A 165 -12.89 1.46 16.91
N ILE A 166 -13.14 1.25 15.62
CA ILE A 166 -12.15 1.21 14.56
C ILE A 166 -12.56 2.17 13.45
N SER A 167 -11.61 2.99 13.01
CA SER A 167 -11.74 3.89 11.87
C SER A 167 -10.76 3.45 10.78
N VAL A 168 -11.26 3.32 9.55
CA VAL A 168 -10.50 2.83 8.40
C VAL A 168 -10.58 3.88 7.29
N PRO A 169 -9.43 4.34 6.76
CA PRO A 169 -9.43 5.28 5.64
C PRO A 169 -10.07 4.64 4.41
N LYS A 170 -10.85 5.43 3.68
CA LYS A 170 -11.40 5.00 2.39
C LYS A 170 -10.27 5.07 1.34
N ILE A 171 -10.11 3.97 0.61
CA ILE A 171 -9.13 3.83 -0.49
C ILE A 171 -9.71 4.45 -1.76
#